data_AF-A0A0D8XGJ2-F1
#
_entry.id   AF-A0A0D8XGJ2-F1
#
_cell.length_a   1.000
_cell.length_b   1.000
_cell.length_c   1.000
_cell.angle_alpha   90.00
_cell.angle_beta   90.00
_cell.angle_gamma   90.00
#
_symmetry.space_group_name_H-M   'P 1'
#
loop_
_entity.id
_entity.type
_entity.pdbx_description
1 polymer ?
#
loop_
_entity_poly.entity_id
_entity_poly.type
_entity_poly.pdbx_seq_one_letter_code
_entity_poly.pdbx_strand_id
1 'polypeptide(L)'
;MGAESSLPMEMCSNFDAYELRRLARRFKKLDIDGSGSLSVEEFMSLPELQQNPLVQRVIDIFDEDGNGEVDFREFIQGISQFSVKGDKNVKLKFAFRIYDIDRDGYISNGELFQVLKMMVGNNLKDSQLQQIVDKTILFHDKDGDGRISFQEFCDVVEHTDVHKKMVLENI
;
A
#
# COMPACT_ATOMS: atom_id res chain seq x y z
N MET A 1 -11.70 -0.72 37.47
CA MET A 1 -11.15 -1.99 36.95
C MET A 1 -11.91 -2.32 35.69
N GLY A 2 -11.24 -2.34 34.54
CA GLY A 2 -11.86 -2.69 33.26
C GLY A 2 -11.16 -2.04 32.07
N ALA A 3 -10.00 -2.57 31.71
CA ALA A 3 -9.37 -2.51 30.40
C ALA A 3 -9.26 -1.12 29.70
N GLU A 4 -8.53 -0.19 30.31
CA GLU A 4 -7.61 0.66 29.52
C GLU A 4 -6.32 -0.15 29.29
N SER A 5 -6.46 -1.32 28.65
CA SER A 5 -5.34 -2.11 28.17
C SER A 5 -4.66 -1.31 27.08
N SER A 6 -3.71 -0.47 27.51
CA SER A 6 -2.48 -0.10 26.82
C SER A 6 -2.49 -0.52 25.35
N LEU A 7 -3.08 0.34 24.52
CA LEU A 7 -2.76 0.38 23.09
C LEU A 7 -1.23 0.26 22.96
N PRO A 8 -0.70 -0.49 21.99
CA PRO A 8 0.74 -0.64 21.83
C PRO A 8 1.36 0.70 21.41
N MET A 9 1.53 1.62 22.37
CA MET A 9 2.14 2.93 22.21
C MET A 9 3.61 2.81 21.76
N GLU A 10 4.21 1.63 21.86
CA GLU A 10 5.56 1.35 21.40
C GLU A 10 5.64 0.99 19.90
N MET A 11 4.53 0.64 19.23
CA MET A 11 4.58 0.17 17.83
C MET A 11 4.38 1.27 16.78
N CYS A 12 3.96 2.47 17.17
CA CYS A 12 3.61 3.54 16.23
C CYS A 12 4.27 4.86 16.62
N SER A 13 5.60 4.90 16.61
CA SER A 13 6.43 6.08 16.96
C SER A 13 6.11 7.33 16.14
N ASN A 14 5.39 7.18 15.02
CA ASN A 14 5.05 8.29 14.14
C ASN A 14 3.82 9.10 14.59
N PHE A 15 2.97 8.55 15.46
CA PHE A 15 1.70 9.18 15.88
C PHE A 15 1.68 9.57 17.36
N ASP A 16 1.12 10.73 17.66
CA ASP A 16 0.81 11.13 19.03
C ASP A 16 -0.55 10.58 19.51
N ALA A 17 -0.83 10.75 20.81
CA ALA A 17 -2.07 10.26 21.42
C ALA A 17 -3.34 10.95 20.88
N TYR A 18 -3.24 12.14 20.30
CA TYR A 18 -4.36 12.81 19.65
C TYR A 18 -4.62 12.23 18.25
N GLU A 19 -3.58 12.04 17.45
CA GLU A 19 -3.62 11.39 16.13
C GLU A 19 -4.18 9.97 16.25
N LEU A 20 -3.68 9.16 17.20
CA LEU A 20 -4.18 7.80 17.46
C LEU A 20 -5.66 7.78 17.83
N ARG A 21 -6.12 8.71 18.68
CA ARG A 21 -7.56 8.82 19.02
C ARG A 21 -8.40 9.20 17.81
N ARG A 22 -7.87 10.01 16.90
CA ARG A 22 -8.59 10.41 15.69
C ARG A 22 -8.68 9.25 14.70
N LEU A 23 -7.60 8.50 14.53
CA LEU A 23 -7.56 7.28 13.71
C LEU A 23 -8.50 6.21 14.28
N ALA A 24 -8.52 5.98 15.60
CA ALA A 24 -9.45 5.06 16.24
C ALA A 24 -10.93 5.42 15.98
N ARG A 25 -11.27 6.71 16.03
CA ARG A 25 -12.64 7.16 15.70
C ARG A 25 -12.99 6.95 14.22
N ARG A 26 -12.01 7.08 13.32
CA ARG A 26 -12.21 6.81 11.89
C ARG A 26 -12.39 5.32 11.63
N PHE A 27 -11.53 4.49 12.20
CA PHE A 27 -11.62 3.03 12.12
C PHE A 27 -13.01 2.55 12.57
N LYS A 28 -13.45 2.95 13.77
CA LYS A 28 -14.78 2.58 14.29
C LYS A 28 -15.96 3.09 13.45
N LYS A 29 -15.76 4.13 12.64
CA LYS A 29 -16.79 4.64 11.72
C LYS A 29 -16.85 3.80 10.43
N LEU A 30 -15.73 3.21 10.04
CA LEU A 30 -15.62 2.34 8.86
C LEU A 30 -16.04 0.90 9.18
N ASP A 31 -15.77 0.44 10.41
CA ASP A 31 -16.23 -0.84 10.97
C ASP A 31 -17.73 -0.76 11.22
N ILE A 32 -18.53 -1.06 10.19
CA ILE A 32 -19.99 -0.90 10.16
C ILE A 32 -20.65 -2.01 10.96
N ASP A 33 -20.11 -3.23 10.88
CA ASP A 33 -20.67 -4.38 11.57
C ASP A 33 -20.15 -4.56 13.01
N GLY A 34 -19.09 -3.84 13.38
CA GLY A 34 -18.50 -3.87 14.72
C GLY A 34 -17.68 -5.13 14.98
N SER A 35 -17.19 -5.78 13.92
CA SER A 35 -16.34 -6.98 14.00
C SER A 35 -14.99 -6.70 14.66
N GLY A 36 -14.52 -5.44 14.62
CA GLY A 36 -13.20 -5.04 15.06
C GLY A 36 -12.12 -5.11 13.97
N SER A 37 -12.51 -5.44 12.74
CA SER A 37 -11.69 -5.47 11.53
C SER A 37 -12.40 -4.71 10.41
N LEU A 38 -11.68 -4.37 9.34
CA LEU A 38 -12.25 -3.71 8.16
C LEU A 38 -12.20 -4.65 6.96
N SER A 39 -13.37 -5.06 6.50
CA SER A 39 -13.55 -5.79 5.24
C SER A 39 -13.34 -4.89 4.01
N VAL A 40 -13.12 -5.50 2.84
CA VAL A 40 -13.03 -4.78 1.56
C VAL A 40 -14.32 -3.99 1.30
N GLU A 41 -15.47 -4.57 1.62
CA GLU A 41 -16.79 -3.95 1.47
C GLU A 41 -16.92 -2.68 2.32
N GLU A 42 -16.39 -2.70 3.55
CA GLU A 42 -16.38 -1.53 4.44
C GLU A 42 -15.47 -0.42 3.94
N PHE A 43 -14.30 -0.74 3.38
CA PHE A 43 -13.48 0.26 2.68
C PHE A 43 -14.23 0.84 1.46
N MET A 44 -14.90 0.00 0.68
CA MET A 44 -15.65 0.41 -0.52
C MET A 44 -16.96 1.13 -0.20
N SER A 45 -17.36 1.20 1.07
CA SER A 45 -18.45 2.07 1.53
C SER A 45 -18.12 3.56 1.39
N LEU A 46 -16.83 3.91 1.35
CA LEU A 46 -16.35 5.27 1.10
C LEU A 46 -16.47 5.62 -0.40
N PRO A 47 -17.33 6.58 -0.77
CA PRO A 47 -17.51 6.96 -2.18
C PRO A 47 -16.21 7.39 -2.88
N GLU A 48 -15.29 7.98 -2.12
CA GLU A 48 -13.99 8.42 -2.61
C GLU A 48 -13.08 7.26 -3.04
N LEU A 49 -13.29 6.07 -2.49
CA LEU A 49 -12.51 4.87 -2.79
C LEU A 49 -13.11 4.05 -3.94
N GLN A 50 -14.42 4.15 -4.19
CA GLN A 50 -15.11 3.30 -5.18
C GLN A 50 -14.55 3.37 -6.60
N GLN A 51 -13.96 4.50 -7.00
CA GLN A 51 -13.38 4.70 -8.33
C GLN A 51 -11.85 4.53 -8.36
N ASN A 52 -11.22 4.22 -7.23
CA ASN A 52 -9.79 4.10 -7.14
C ASN A 52 -9.36 2.64 -7.43
N PRO A 53 -8.64 2.37 -8.53
CA PRO A 53 -8.29 1.02 -8.94
C PRO A 53 -7.26 0.33 -8.04
N LEU A 54 -6.63 1.06 -7.12
CA LEU A 54 -5.59 0.55 -6.23
C LEU A 54 -6.08 0.24 -4.82
N VAL A 55 -7.37 0.43 -4.53
CA VAL A 55 -7.90 0.22 -3.17
C VAL A 55 -7.63 -1.20 -2.69
N GLN A 56 -7.91 -2.20 -3.53
CA GLN A 56 -7.61 -3.59 -3.20
C GLN A 56 -6.13 -3.78 -2.88
N ARG A 57 -5.23 -3.23 -3.69
CA ARG A 57 -3.78 -3.34 -3.45
C ARG A 57 -3.35 -2.69 -2.15
N VAL A 58 -3.96 -1.56 -1.77
CA VAL A 58 -3.66 -0.90 -0.49
C VAL A 58 -4.17 -1.74 0.68
N ILE A 59 -5.37 -2.33 0.58
CA ILE A 59 -5.93 -3.23 1.59
C ILE A 59 -5.04 -4.46 1.74
N ASP A 60 -4.68 -5.11 0.63
CA ASP A 60 -3.77 -6.26 0.61
C ASP A 60 -2.39 -5.92 1.20
N ILE A 61 -1.97 -4.66 1.24
CA ILE A 61 -0.71 -4.25 1.87
C ILE A 61 -0.87 -4.03 3.37
N PHE A 62 -2.05 -3.54 3.79
CA PHE A 62 -2.38 -3.28 5.18
C PHE A 62 -2.62 -4.59 5.94
N ASP A 63 -3.31 -5.54 5.31
CA ASP A 63 -3.52 -6.92 5.79
C ASP A 63 -2.17 -7.67 5.83
N GLU A 64 -1.43 -7.54 6.93
CA GLU A 64 -0.10 -8.13 7.08
C GLU A 64 -0.20 -9.64 7.28
N ASP A 65 -1.25 -10.13 7.95
CA ASP A 65 -1.45 -11.55 8.25
C ASP A 65 -2.14 -12.35 7.12
N GLY A 66 -2.75 -11.67 6.15
CA GLY A 66 -3.37 -12.25 4.97
C GLY A 66 -4.75 -12.86 5.25
N ASN A 67 -5.45 -12.42 6.30
CA ASN A 67 -6.76 -12.96 6.66
C ASN A 67 -7.93 -12.39 5.81
N GLY A 68 -7.67 -11.39 4.97
CA GLY A 68 -8.64 -10.75 4.07
C GLY A 68 -9.35 -9.53 4.67
N GLU A 69 -9.08 -9.18 5.92
CA GLU A 69 -9.59 -8.02 6.64
C GLU A 69 -8.42 -7.23 7.24
N VAL A 70 -8.66 -5.95 7.58
CA VAL A 70 -7.62 -5.09 8.19
C VAL A 70 -8.01 -4.78 9.62
N ASP A 71 -7.25 -5.30 10.58
CA ASP A 71 -7.48 -5.01 12.00
C ASP A 71 -7.02 -3.58 12.38
N PHE A 72 -7.36 -3.12 13.59
CA PHE A 72 -6.97 -1.77 14.01
C PHE A 72 -5.46 -1.55 14.05
N ARG A 73 -4.69 -2.58 14.42
CA ARG A 73 -3.23 -2.49 14.49
C ARG A 73 -2.63 -2.37 13.09
N GLU A 74 -3.07 -3.20 12.16
CA GLU A 74 -2.71 -3.18 10.74
C GLU A 74 -3.08 -1.86 10.07
N PHE A 75 -4.27 -1.33 10.37
CA PHE A 75 -4.70 -0.02 9.90
C PHE A 75 -3.73 1.09 10.33
N ILE A 76 -3.32 1.10 11.61
CA ILE A 76 -2.36 2.11 12.09
C ILE A 76 -0.97 1.89 11.46
N GLN A 77 -0.49 0.65 11.39
CA GLN A 77 0.78 0.32 10.74
C GLN A 77 0.79 0.78 9.28
N GLY A 78 -0.26 0.48 8.52
CA GLY A 78 -0.45 0.92 7.13
C GLY A 78 -0.42 2.44 6.98
N ILE A 79 -1.22 3.17 7.76
CA ILE A 79 -1.26 4.64 7.71
C ILE A 79 0.06 5.27 8.16
N SER A 80 0.81 4.64 9.07
CA SER A 80 2.10 5.14 9.55
C SER A 80 3.16 5.29 8.46
N GLN A 81 3.06 4.50 7.38
CA GLN A 81 3.98 4.55 6.24
C GLN A 81 3.86 5.88 5.47
N PHE A 82 2.71 6.54 5.56
CA PHE A 82 2.43 7.83 4.92
C PHE A 82 2.74 9.04 5.82
N SER A 83 3.18 8.83 7.06
CA SER A 83 3.53 9.93 7.95
C SER A 83 4.65 10.80 7.35
N VAL A 84 4.58 12.12 7.61
CA VAL A 84 5.64 13.09 7.34
C VAL A 84 6.96 12.72 8.04
N LYS A 85 6.90 11.97 9.14
CA LYS A 85 8.07 11.54 9.92
C LYS A 85 8.74 10.28 9.36
N GLY A 86 8.13 9.62 8.37
CA GLY A 86 8.60 8.35 7.81
C GLY A 86 9.75 8.52 6.81
N ASP A 87 10.71 7.59 6.84
CA ASP A 87 11.85 7.56 5.91
C ASP A 87 11.40 7.38 4.45
N LYS A 88 12.15 7.97 3.50
CA LYS A 88 12.04 7.72 2.06
C LYS A 88 12.06 6.23 1.75
N ASN A 89 12.89 5.43 2.43
CA ASN A 89 12.97 3.99 2.18
C ASN A 89 11.64 3.26 2.48
N VAL A 90 10.94 3.63 3.55
CA VAL A 90 9.62 3.06 3.90
C VAL A 90 8.60 3.35 2.81
N LYS A 91 8.61 4.57 2.26
CA LYS A 91 7.70 4.97 1.17
C LYS A 91 8.00 4.24 -0.13
N LEU A 92 9.29 4.08 -0.46
CA LEU A 92 9.72 3.27 -1.61
C LEU A 92 9.29 1.82 -1.47
N LYS A 93 9.43 1.22 -0.28
CA LYS A 93 8.95 -0.15 -0.01
C LYS A 93 7.44 -0.27 -0.15
N PHE A 94 6.68 0.71 0.34
CA PHE A 94 5.24 0.71 0.11
C PHE A 94 4.90 0.78 -1.38
N ALA A 95 5.54 1.68 -2.12
CA ALA A 95 5.34 1.78 -3.57
C ALA A 95 5.70 0.48 -4.31
N PHE A 96 6.77 -0.19 -3.88
CA PHE A 96 7.17 -1.48 -4.41
C PHE A 96 6.11 -2.56 -4.15
N ARG A 97 5.59 -2.65 -2.92
CA ARG A 97 4.53 -3.60 -2.52
C ARG A 97 3.19 -3.41 -3.25
N ILE A 98 2.95 -2.25 -3.85
CA ILE A 98 1.80 -2.07 -4.74
C ILE A 98 1.91 -2.99 -5.96
N TYR A 99 3.13 -3.14 -6.49
CA TYR A 99 3.45 -3.99 -7.63
C TYR A 99 3.70 -5.45 -7.24
N ASP A 100 4.46 -5.72 -6.18
CA ASP A 100 4.75 -7.07 -5.67
C ASP A 100 3.48 -7.68 -5.02
N ILE A 101 2.78 -8.54 -5.75
CA ILE A 101 1.47 -9.10 -5.37
C ILE A 101 1.65 -10.29 -4.44
N ASP A 102 2.54 -11.21 -4.79
CA ASP A 102 2.75 -12.44 -4.03
C ASP A 102 3.71 -12.26 -2.84
N ARG A 103 4.32 -11.08 -2.70
CA ARG A 103 5.21 -10.67 -1.60
C ARG A 103 6.52 -11.47 -1.60
N ASP A 104 6.98 -11.94 -2.76
CA ASP A 104 8.25 -12.66 -2.87
C ASP A 104 9.49 -11.74 -2.87
N GLY A 105 9.28 -10.42 -2.90
CA GLY A 105 10.33 -9.40 -2.90
C GLY A 105 10.81 -9.00 -4.29
N TYR A 106 10.14 -9.48 -5.34
CA TYR A 106 10.38 -9.15 -6.74
C TYR A 106 9.09 -8.66 -7.39
N ILE A 107 9.22 -7.86 -8.44
CA ILE A 107 8.11 -7.54 -9.33
C ILE A 107 8.30 -8.37 -10.60
N SER A 108 7.47 -9.39 -10.76
CA SER A 108 7.43 -10.18 -11.97
C SER A 108 6.79 -9.44 -13.15
N ASN A 109 6.99 -9.96 -14.36
CA ASN A 109 6.33 -9.47 -15.58
C ASN A 109 4.79 -9.46 -15.45
N GLY A 110 4.22 -10.54 -14.92
CA GLY A 110 2.77 -10.66 -14.74
C GLY A 110 2.22 -9.65 -13.74
N GLU A 111 2.92 -9.44 -12.62
CA GLU A 111 2.52 -8.48 -11.59
C GLU A 111 2.58 -7.03 -12.08
N LEU A 112 3.67 -6.67 -12.76
CA LEU A 112 3.80 -5.34 -13.37
C LEU A 112 2.68 -5.10 -14.38
N PHE A 113 2.38 -6.09 -15.23
CA PHE A 113 1.26 -6.01 -16.17
C PHE A 113 -0.07 -5.80 -15.45
N GLN A 114 -0.36 -6.63 -14.45
CA GLN A 114 -1.62 -6.63 -13.73
C GLN A 114 -1.90 -5.28 -13.05
N VAL A 115 -0.91 -4.75 -12.34
CA VAL A 115 -1.06 -3.48 -11.61
C VAL A 115 -1.15 -2.30 -12.58
N LEU A 116 -0.36 -2.28 -13.66
CA LEU A 116 -0.51 -1.26 -14.69
C LEU A 116 -1.88 -1.35 -15.38
N LYS A 117 -2.39 -2.56 -15.63
CA LYS A 117 -3.71 -2.77 -16.24
C LYS A 117 -4.84 -2.22 -15.37
N MET A 118 -4.75 -2.37 -14.04
CA MET A 118 -5.68 -1.74 -13.09
C MET A 118 -5.69 -0.21 -13.25
N MET A 119 -4.53 0.42 -13.43
CA MET A 119 -4.42 1.88 -13.54
C MET A 119 -4.84 2.43 -14.91
N VAL A 120 -4.43 1.78 -16.01
CA VAL A 120 -4.69 2.28 -17.37
C VAL A 120 -6.05 1.85 -17.91
N GLY A 121 -6.66 0.79 -17.35
CA GLY A 121 -7.92 0.22 -17.81
C GLY A 121 -7.88 -0.13 -19.30
N ASN A 122 -8.83 0.43 -20.06
CA ASN A 122 -8.97 0.21 -21.50
C ASN A 122 -8.27 1.26 -22.37
N ASN A 123 -7.48 2.16 -21.78
CA ASN A 123 -6.74 3.18 -22.53
C ASN A 123 -5.62 2.58 -23.40
N LEU A 124 -5.16 1.37 -23.07
CA LEU A 124 -4.17 0.62 -23.84
C LEU A 124 -4.70 -0.79 -24.13
N LYS A 125 -4.39 -1.29 -25.34
CA LYS A 125 -4.57 -2.71 -25.66
C LYS A 125 -3.59 -3.55 -24.85
N ASP A 126 -3.98 -4.77 -24.53
CA ASP A 126 -3.15 -5.68 -23.74
C ASP A 126 -1.79 -5.93 -24.39
N SER A 127 -1.73 -6.05 -25.73
CA SER A 127 -0.46 -6.19 -26.45
C SER A 127 0.45 -4.96 -26.35
N GLN A 128 -0.11 -3.75 -26.30
CA GLN A 128 0.66 -2.52 -26.13
C GLN A 128 1.18 -2.41 -24.70
N LEU A 129 0.33 -2.76 -23.72
CA LEU A 129 0.72 -2.78 -22.32
C LEU A 129 1.82 -3.82 -22.08
N GLN A 130 1.67 -5.03 -22.63
CA GLN A 130 2.69 -6.09 -22.54
C GLN A 130 4.03 -5.63 -23.11
N GLN A 131 4.04 -4.95 -24.27
CA GLN A 131 5.28 -4.41 -24.83
C GLN A 131 5.94 -3.35 -23.93
N ILE A 132 5.17 -2.58 -23.17
CA ILE A 132 5.72 -1.62 -22.20
C ILE A 132 6.33 -2.37 -21.03
N VAL A 133 5.62 -3.37 -20.49
CA VAL A 133 6.09 -4.23 -19.40
C VAL A 133 7.39 -4.93 -19.78
N ASP A 134 7.42 -5.60 -20.93
CA ASP A 134 8.59 -6.36 -21.41
C ASP A 134 9.81 -5.45 -21.56
N LYS A 135 9.63 -4.26 -22.16
CA LYS A 135 10.72 -3.28 -22.28
C LYS A 135 11.16 -2.76 -20.93
N THR A 136 10.23 -2.49 -20.01
CA THR A 136 10.58 -1.99 -18.67
C THR A 136 11.46 -2.97 -17.93
N ILE A 137 11.10 -4.27 -17.95
CA ILE A 137 11.92 -5.32 -17.34
C ILE A 137 13.26 -5.41 -18.06
N LEU A 138 13.26 -5.53 -19.39
CA LEU A 138 14.50 -5.65 -20.17
C LEU A 138 15.53 -4.52 -19.92
N PHE A 139 15.08 -3.29 -19.67
CA PHE A 139 15.98 -2.15 -19.44
C PHE A 139 16.47 -2.02 -18.00
N HIS A 140 15.76 -2.61 -17.03
CA HIS A 140 15.98 -2.35 -15.61
C HIS A 140 16.32 -3.59 -14.79
N ASP A 141 16.12 -4.79 -15.34
CA ASP A 141 16.66 -6.06 -14.84
C ASP A 141 18.18 -6.09 -15.11
N LYS A 142 18.96 -5.80 -14.08
CA LYS A 142 20.42 -5.68 -14.14
C LYS A 142 21.11 -7.01 -13.92
N ASP A 143 20.51 -7.89 -13.13
CA ASP A 143 21.08 -9.20 -12.82
C ASP A 143 20.60 -10.32 -13.76
N GLY A 144 19.58 -10.05 -14.58
CA GLY A 144 19.08 -10.92 -15.64
C GLY A 144 18.16 -12.03 -15.14
N ASP A 145 17.53 -11.87 -13.97
CA ASP A 145 16.63 -12.88 -13.39
C ASP A 145 15.20 -12.84 -13.99
N GLY A 146 14.92 -11.87 -14.86
CA GLY A 146 13.65 -11.67 -15.55
C GLY A 146 12.58 -10.95 -14.71
N ARG A 147 12.95 -10.41 -13.55
CA ARG A 147 12.08 -9.68 -12.62
C ARG A 147 12.77 -8.40 -12.17
N ILE A 148 12.07 -7.60 -11.36
CA ILE A 148 12.63 -6.36 -10.79
C ILE A 148 12.72 -6.50 -9.29
N SER A 149 13.93 -6.55 -8.76
CA SER A 149 14.21 -6.50 -7.33
C SER A 149 13.91 -5.11 -6.74
N PHE A 150 13.79 -5.02 -5.42
CA PHE A 150 13.63 -3.73 -4.74
C PHE A 150 14.74 -2.72 -5.05
N GLN A 151 15.98 -3.20 -5.23
CA GLN A 151 17.12 -2.31 -5.54
C GLN A 151 17.00 -1.75 -6.95
N GLU A 152 16.64 -2.58 -7.93
CA GLU A 152 16.42 -2.13 -9.31
C GLU A 152 15.23 -1.18 -9.38
N PHE A 153 14.14 -1.46 -8.67
CA PHE A 153 13.02 -0.55 -8.56
C PHE A 153 13.43 0.82 -8.02
N CYS A 154 14.27 0.87 -6.98
CA CYS A 154 14.80 2.13 -6.43
C CYS A 154 15.55 2.94 -7.49
N ASP A 155 16.30 2.27 -8.36
CA ASP A 155 17.02 2.90 -9.47
C ASP A 155 16.05 3.42 -10.54
N VAL A 156 14.98 2.68 -10.86
CA VAL A 156 13.93 3.11 -11.81
C VAL A 156 13.27 4.42 -11.34
N VAL A 157 12.96 4.52 -10.05
CA VAL A 157 12.22 5.65 -9.49
C VAL A 157 13.11 6.73 -8.90
N GLU A 158 14.43 6.65 -9.06
CA GLU A 158 15.40 7.56 -8.43
C GLU A 158 15.10 9.04 -8.73
N HIS A 159 14.71 9.34 -9.98
CA HIS A 159 14.38 10.68 -10.44
C HIS A 159 12.93 11.11 -10.18
N THR A 160 12.13 10.23 -9.54
CA THR A 160 10.77 10.56 -9.11
C THR A 160 10.78 10.96 -7.64
N ASP A 161 10.12 12.07 -7.31
CA ASP A 161 9.94 12.51 -5.91
C ASP A 161 8.84 11.68 -5.20
N VAL A 162 9.08 10.36 -5.08
CA VAL A 162 8.16 9.40 -4.45
C VAL A 162 7.88 9.79 -3.01
N HIS A 163 8.90 10.29 -2.29
CA HIS A 163 8.77 10.69 -0.90
C HIS A 163 7.71 11.78 -0.73
N LYS A 164 7.79 12.89 -1.48
CA LYS A 164 6.79 13.96 -1.36
C LYS A 164 5.40 13.55 -1.81
N LYS A 165 5.29 12.62 -2.78
CA LYS A 165 3.99 12.13 -3.28
C LYS A 165 3.29 11.16 -2.32
N MET A 166 4.02 10.56 -1.38
CA MET A 166 3.51 9.55 -0.44
C MET A 166 3.50 10.04 1.01
N VAL A 167 3.18 11.32 1.18
CA VAL A 167 3.04 11.97 2.48
C VAL A 167 1.62 12.48 2.62
N LEU A 168 0.97 12.12 3.73
CA LEU A 168 -0.30 12.68 4.13
C LEU A 168 -0.05 13.79 5.16
N GLU A 169 -0.32 15.04 4.75
CA GLU A 169 -0.29 16.18 5.66
C GLU A 169 -1.58 16.18 6.49
N ASN A 170 -1.44 16.23 7.83
CA ASN A 170 -2.53 16.26 8.82
C ASN A 170 -3.28 14.93 9.01
N ILE A 171 -2.58 13.87 9.45
CA ILE A 171 -3.16 12.57 9.87
C ILE A 171 -3.94 12.69 11.17
#